data_AF-A0A560H8N3-F1
#
_entry.id   AF-A0A560H8N3-F1
#
_cell.length_a   1.000
_cell.length_b   1.000
_cell.length_c   1.000
_cell.angle_alpha   90.00
_cell.angle_beta   90.00
_cell.angle_gamma   90.00
#
_symmetry.space_group_name_H-M   'P 1'
#
loop_
_entity.id
_entity.type
_entity.pdbx_description
1 polymer ?
#
loop_
_entity_poly.entity_id
_entity_poly.type
_entity_poly.pdbx_seq_one_letter_code
_entity_poly.pdbx_strand_id
1 'polypeptide(L)'
;MRDDGSRRRFLARRWGLLALVGALAPSGAAWADAANCHLNKVAEMPVRVERNQPIVEADVNGTRVRALLDTGADVTVISQAGAARLGLEVSSQRRLSGIGGTAALGQVKLKKLVAGGWWSDSPLVHVVQNENFGPDVEMILGQDIFAQYDIELDFANGAVRFFEPKGCDGVPLAYWAQDYAEAALRPTLPLGHRDIQVRVSLNDRETWALLDTGFTHSSVLLRTAHLADVHEDGPDVTKGSEFHGIGKKRTPTWIATFGSVAIGDETVRHVRLNVGDFGLFGEPDRVNAIGMFLGADFAKTHRIYVANSQGKVYFTNVGRPIFAPGQREADATPASDAKAPAAN
;
A
#
# COMPACT_ATOMS: atom_id res chain seq x y z
N MET A 1 12.08 -35.96 -78.53
CA MET A 1 10.65 -36.00 -78.16
C MET A 1 10.48 -35.07 -76.97
N ARG A 2 10.03 -33.82 -77.22
CA ARG A 2 9.54 -32.76 -76.28
C ARG A 2 10.49 -32.34 -75.14
N ASP A 3 10.61 -31.10 -74.64
CA ASP A 3 10.10 -29.74 -74.89
C ASP A 3 11.03 -28.85 -74.03
N ASP A 4 11.79 -27.92 -74.59
CA ASP A 4 11.59 -26.45 -74.62
C ASP A 4 11.53 -25.70 -73.27
N GLY A 5 12.23 -24.55 -73.20
CA GLY A 5 12.21 -23.65 -72.06
C GLY A 5 13.37 -22.65 -71.99
N SER A 6 13.70 -21.96 -73.10
CA SER A 6 14.70 -20.87 -73.07
C SER A 6 14.14 -19.59 -72.41
N ARG A 7 14.93 -18.92 -71.56
CA ARG A 7 14.73 -17.50 -71.21
C ARG A 7 16.05 -16.73 -71.17
N ARG A 8 16.17 -15.81 -72.12
CA ARG A 8 17.25 -14.83 -72.32
C ARG A 8 17.27 -13.79 -71.19
N ARG A 9 18.46 -13.44 -70.70
CA ARG A 9 18.69 -12.38 -69.71
C ARG A 9 18.90 -11.03 -70.42
N PHE A 10 18.07 -10.04 -70.06
CA PHE A 10 18.24 -8.64 -70.42
C PHE A 10 19.13 -7.93 -69.40
N LEU A 11 20.00 -7.03 -69.89
CA LEU A 11 20.81 -6.10 -69.10
C LEU A 11 19.93 -5.08 -68.37
N ALA A 12 20.30 -4.71 -67.14
CA ALA A 12 19.81 -3.50 -66.50
C ALA A 12 20.95 -2.72 -65.81
N ARG A 13 20.97 -1.43 -66.15
CA ARG A 13 21.86 -0.33 -65.75
C ARG A 13 22.10 -0.21 -64.23
N ARG A 14 23.35 0.09 -63.89
CA ARG A 14 23.78 0.59 -62.58
C ARG A 14 23.24 2.01 -62.36
N TRP A 15 22.50 2.22 -61.28
CA TRP A 15 22.17 3.54 -60.72
C TRP A 15 22.86 3.63 -59.35
N GLY A 16 23.76 4.58 -59.21
CA GLY A 16 24.41 4.90 -57.94
C GLY A 16 23.47 5.72 -57.06
N LEU A 17 23.27 5.27 -55.82
CA LEU A 17 22.56 6.01 -54.78
C LEU A 17 23.58 6.51 -53.76
N LEU A 18 23.66 7.84 -53.63
CA LEU A 18 24.33 8.54 -52.54
C LEU A 18 23.66 8.17 -51.21
N ALA A 19 24.45 7.69 -50.25
CA ALA A 19 24.00 7.52 -48.87
C ALA A 19 24.08 8.88 -48.14
N LEU A 20 22.92 9.48 -47.86
CA LEU A 20 22.80 10.56 -46.87
C LEU A 20 22.86 9.95 -45.47
N VAL A 21 23.96 10.17 -44.76
CA VAL A 21 24.05 9.91 -43.31
C VAL A 21 23.37 11.09 -42.61
N GLY A 22 22.06 10.95 -42.36
CA GLY A 22 21.34 11.86 -41.48
C GLY A 22 21.73 11.59 -40.03
N ALA A 23 22.32 12.59 -39.37
CA ALA A 23 22.63 12.54 -37.95
C ALA A 23 21.33 12.37 -37.14
N LEU A 24 21.17 11.22 -36.48
CA LEU A 24 20.20 11.09 -35.38
C LEU A 24 20.75 11.89 -34.20
N ALA A 25 20.26 13.13 -34.05
CA ALA A 25 20.29 13.78 -32.75
C ALA A 25 19.34 13.01 -31.82
N PRO A 26 19.76 12.58 -30.61
CA PRO A 26 18.83 11.99 -29.66
C PRO A 26 17.81 13.05 -29.26
N SER A 27 16.54 12.76 -29.52
CA SER A 27 15.41 13.57 -29.08
C SER A 27 15.39 13.61 -27.54
N GLY A 28 16.02 14.63 -26.96
CA GLY A 28 15.90 14.98 -25.55
C GLY A 28 14.54 15.59 -25.23
N ALA A 29 13.46 14.87 -25.50
CA ALA A 29 12.09 15.28 -25.22
C ALA A 29 11.57 14.49 -24.01
N ALA A 30 11.94 14.91 -22.80
CA ALA A 30 11.28 14.48 -21.55
C ALA A 30 11.56 15.41 -20.34
N TRP A 31 12.56 16.30 -20.40
CA TRP A 31 13.00 17.06 -19.22
C TRP A 31 12.55 18.53 -19.20
N ALA A 32 11.86 19.00 -20.23
CA ALA A 32 11.39 20.39 -20.28
C ALA A 32 10.22 20.65 -19.30
N ASP A 33 9.40 19.64 -19.00
CA ASP A 33 8.25 19.78 -18.08
C ASP A 33 8.61 19.60 -16.59
N ALA A 34 9.76 19.01 -16.27
CA ALA A 34 10.21 18.87 -14.87
C ALA A 34 10.50 20.23 -14.22
N ALA A 35 10.88 21.25 -15.00
CA ALA A 35 11.26 22.56 -14.48
C ALA A 35 10.08 23.35 -13.86
N ASN A 36 8.84 23.01 -14.22
CA ASN A 36 7.62 23.65 -13.70
C ASN A 36 6.87 22.77 -12.68
N CYS A 37 7.38 21.57 -12.38
CA CYS A 37 6.77 20.69 -11.40
C CYS A 37 7.13 21.14 -9.97
N HIS A 38 6.12 21.58 -9.23
CA HIS A 38 6.25 22.00 -7.85
C HIS A 38 5.54 21.01 -6.93
N LEU A 39 6.31 20.22 -6.21
CA LEU A 39 5.81 19.27 -5.21
C LEU A 39 5.61 19.97 -3.86
N ASN A 40 4.45 20.61 -3.68
CA ASN A 40 4.20 21.41 -2.48
C ASN A 40 3.82 20.51 -1.31
N LYS A 41 4.67 20.42 -0.28
CA LYS A 41 4.36 19.68 0.95
C LYS A 41 3.32 20.45 1.77
N VAL A 42 2.16 19.85 2.02
CA VAL A 42 1.07 20.48 2.79
C VAL A 42 1.10 20.09 4.27
N ALA A 43 1.53 18.87 4.57
CA ALA A 43 1.61 18.36 5.93
C ALA A 43 2.62 17.21 6.04
N GLU A 44 3.06 16.95 7.26
CA GLU A 44 3.89 15.78 7.60
C GLU A 44 3.40 15.19 8.91
N MET A 45 3.15 13.87 8.91
CA MET A 45 2.77 13.06 10.05
C MET A 45 3.98 12.21 10.48
N PRO A 46 4.51 12.39 11.69
CA PRO A 46 5.48 11.45 12.25
C PRO A 46 4.84 10.07 12.47
N VAL A 47 5.51 9.02 12.02
CA VAL A 47 5.07 7.63 12.15
C VAL A 47 6.14 6.82 12.87
N ARG A 48 5.72 5.96 13.80
CA ARG A 48 6.57 4.92 14.40
C ARG A 48 6.04 3.55 14.02
N VAL A 49 6.89 2.69 13.50
CA VAL A 49 6.52 1.29 13.27
C VAL A 49 6.80 0.49 14.54
N GLU A 50 5.75 0.01 15.19
CA GLU A 50 5.83 -0.80 16.41
C GLU A 50 5.18 -2.17 16.16
N ARG A 51 5.91 -3.29 16.28
CA ARG A 51 5.37 -4.63 15.98
C ARG A 51 4.74 -4.72 14.59
N ASN A 52 5.38 -4.11 13.59
CA ASN A 52 4.87 -3.92 12.23
C ASN A 52 3.54 -3.15 12.11
N GLN A 53 3.15 -2.36 13.12
CA GLN A 53 2.02 -1.44 13.02
C GLN A 53 2.53 -0.01 12.88
N PRO A 54 2.13 0.75 11.84
CA PRO A 54 2.49 2.17 11.73
C PRO A 54 1.59 3.00 12.65
N ILE A 55 2.18 3.46 13.75
CA ILE A 55 1.51 4.23 14.79
C ILE A 55 1.81 5.72 14.61
N VAL A 56 0.75 6.52 14.70
CA VAL A 56 0.76 7.98 14.72
C VAL A 56 0.26 8.46 16.08
N GLU A 57 0.95 9.45 16.64
CA GLU A 57 0.43 10.20 17.78
C GLU A 57 -0.54 11.26 17.27
N ALA A 58 -1.78 11.21 17.74
CA ALA A 58 -2.83 12.14 17.35
C ALA A 58 -3.43 12.85 18.58
N ASP A 59 -4.11 13.96 18.33
CA ASP A 59 -4.86 14.72 19.32
C ASP A 59 -6.33 14.78 18.92
N VAL A 60 -7.20 14.33 19.81
CA VAL A 60 -8.66 14.38 19.68
C VAL A 60 -9.18 15.34 20.73
N ASN A 61 -9.72 16.48 20.29
CA ASN A 61 -10.28 17.51 21.17
C ASN A 61 -9.33 17.98 22.29
N GLY A 62 -8.01 18.04 22.04
CA GLY A 62 -6.99 18.42 23.03
C GLY A 62 -6.48 17.27 23.89
N THR A 63 -6.91 16.02 23.61
CA THR A 63 -6.45 14.83 24.33
C THR A 63 -5.68 13.91 23.39
N ARG A 64 -4.47 13.52 23.83
CA ARG A 64 -3.61 12.62 23.07
C ARG A 64 -4.21 11.21 22.98
N VAL A 65 -4.11 10.65 21.78
CA VAL A 65 -4.47 9.27 21.43
C VAL A 65 -3.36 8.69 20.56
N ARG A 66 -3.31 7.37 20.47
CA ARG A 66 -2.50 6.68 19.47
C ARG A 66 -3.42 6.17 18.38
N ALA A 67 -3.00 6.33 17.14
CA ALA A 67 -3.75 5.92 15.98
C ALA A 67 -2.93 4.98 15.10
N LEU A 68 -3.57 3.93 14.60
CA LEU A 68 -3.04 3.11 13.52
C LEU A 68 -3.23 3.85 12.20
N LEU A 69 -2.18 3.91 11.38
CA LEU A 69 -2.26 4.41 10.02
C LEU A 69 -2.69 3.25 9.10
N ASP A 70 -3.90 3.33 8.55
CA ASP A 70 -4.47 2.24 7.76
C ASP A 70 -4.96 2.73 6.41
N THR A 71 -4.16 2.46 5.38
CA THR A 71 -4.48 2.77 3.99
C THR A 71 -5.53 1.83 3.38
N GLY A 72 -5.90 0.74 4.06
CA GLY A 72 -7.00 -0.15 3.68
C GLY A 72 -8.34 0.20 4.34
N ALA A 73 -8.35 1.12 5.31
CA ALA A 73 -9.57 1.59 5.95
C ALA A 73 -10.21 2.74 5.15
N ASP A 74 -11.48 2.58 4.74
CA ASP A 74 -12.24 3.61 4.04
C ASP A 74 -12.41 4.91 4.84
N VAL A 75 -12.62 4.75 6.15
CA VAL A 75 -13.01 5.84 7.05
C VAL A 75 -12.22 5.77 8.33
N THR A 76 -12.00 6.94 8.92
CA THR A 76 -11.39 7.06 10.24
C THR A 76 -12.34 6.54 11.31
N VAL A 77 -11.87 5.60 12.13
CA VAL A 77 -12.65 4.98 13.20
C VAL A 77 -11.98 5.16 14.55
N ILE A 78 -12.78 5.29 15.60
CA ILE A 78 -12.35 5.20 17.00
C ILE A 78 -13.00 3.99 17.67
N SER A 79 -12.27 3.31 18.54
CA SER A 79 -12.82 2.21 19.34
C SER A 79 -13.86 2.74 20.32
N GLN A 80 -14.84 1.90 20.68
CA GLN A 80 -15.81 2.23 21.74
C GLN A 80 -15.11 2.59 23.06
N ALA A 81 -14.06 1.85 23.43
CA ALA A 81 -13.26 2.12 24.62
C ALA A 81 -12.54 3.46 24.54
N GLY A 82 -11.96 3.79 23.38
CA GLY A 82 -11.33 5.10 23.13
C GLY A 82 -12.34 6.25 23.22
N ALA A 83 -13.51 6.11 22.60
CA ALA A 83 -14.57 7.11 22.68
C ALA A 83 -15.05 7.32 24.12
N ALA A 84 -15.23 6.23 24.89
CA ALA A 84 -15.59 6.31 26.31
C ALA A 84 -14.50 6.99 27.16
N ARG A 85 -13.21 6.63 26.94
CA ARG A 85 -12.05 7.25 27.62
C ARG A 85 -12.00 8.76 27.41
N LEU A 86 -12.36 9.20 26.21
CA LEU A 86 -12.35 10.61 25.80
C LEU A 86 -13.65 11.36 26.14
N GLY A 87 -14.65 10.70 26.74
CA GLY A 87 -15.95 11.30 27.06
C GLY A 87 -16.72 11.76 25.82
N LEU A 88 -16.56 11.07 24.69
CA LEU A 88 -17.19 11.41 23.43
C LEU A 88 -18.67 11.01 23.40
N GLU A 89 -19.52 11.94 22.97
CA GLU A 89 -20.95 11.69 22.77
C GLU A 89 -21.17 10.94 21.46
N VAL A 90 -21.39 9.62 21.57
CA VAL A 90 -21.65 8.76 20.40
C VAL A 90 -23.11 8.88 20.01
N SER A 91 -23.36 9.45 18.84
CA SER A 91 -24.67 9.42 18.22
C SER A 91 -24.99 8.00 17.73
N SER A 92 -26.20 7.53 18.02
CA SER A 92 -26.67 6.26 17.48
C SER A 92 -27.03 6.41 16.00
N GLN A 93 -26.89 5.29 15.26
CA GLN A 93 -27.24 5.09 13.84
C GLN A 93 -26.08 5.23 12.84
N ARG A 94 -25.32 4.13 12.64
CA ARG A 94 -24.85 3.64 11.33
C ARG A 94 -24.15 2.29 11.49
N ARG A 95 -24.43 1.33 10.60
CA ARG A 95 -23.69 0.06 10.50
C ARG A 95 -22.53 0.24 9.51
N LEU A 96 -21.32 -0.14 9.91
CA LEU A 96 -20.16 -0.32 9.02
C LEU A 96 -19.76 -1.80 9.02
N SER A 97 -19.28 -2.28 7.89
CA SER A 97 -18.71 -3.62 7.71
C SER A 97 -17.19 -3.52 7.50
N GLY A 98 -16.44 -4.43 8.10
CA GLY A 98 -14.97 -4.51 8.02
C GLY A 98 -14.48 -5.96 8.11
N ILE A 99 -13.16 -6.18 8.04
CA ILE A 99 -12.58 -7.54 8.08
C ILE A 99 -13.00 -8.22 9.38
N GLY A 100 -13.72 -9.32 9.26
CA GLY A 100 -14.27 -10.07 10.40
C GLY A 100 -15.70 -9.71 10.82
N GLY A 101 -16.43 -8.83 10.11
CA GLY A 101 -17.88 -8.61 10.27
C GLY A 101 -18.33 -7.14 10.38
N THR A 102 -19.60 -6.91 10.74
CA THR A 102 -20.17 -5.58 11.01
C THR A 102 -19.73 -5.07 12.38
N ALA A 103 -19.18 -3.86 12.45
CA ALA A 103 -18.51 -3.36 13.65
C ALA A 103 -18.93 -1.98 14.15
N ALA A 104 -19.57 -1.11 13.33
CA ALA A 104 -19.91 0.23 13.84
C ALA A 104 -21.12 0.26 14.78
N LEU A 105 -20.94 0.96 15.90
CA LEU A 105 -21.94 1.27 16.91
C LEU A 105 -22.61 2.63 16.67
N GLY A 106 -21.89 3.56 16.03
CA GLY A 106 -22.36 4.92 15.82
C GLY A 106 -21.30 5.82 15.19
N GLN A 107 -21.52 7.12 15.31
CA GLN A 107 -20.59 8.16 14.86
C GLN A 107 -20.44 9.22 15.95
N VAL A 108 -19.29 9.90 15.96
CA VAL A 108 -19.08 11.10 16.77
C VAL A 108 -18.50 12.21 15.89
N LYS A 109 -19.03 13.42 16.07
CA LYS A 109 -18.44 14.62 15.50
C LYS A 109 -17.42 15.17 16.50
N LEU A 110 -16.14 15.11 16.15
CA LEU A 110 -15.08 15.68 16.96
C LEU A 110 -15.11 17.21 16.83
N LYS A 111 -14.53 17.94 17.79
CA LYS A 111 -14.28 19.38 17.64
C LYS A 111 -13.06 19.59 16.75
N LYS A 112 -12.00 18.81 16.99
CA LYS A 112 -10.74 18.88 16.25
C LYS A 112 -10.02 17.54 16.31
N LEU A 113 -9.39 17.17 15.19
CA LEU A 113 -8.45 16.06 15.09
C LEU A 113 -7.12 16.62 14.54
N VAL A 114 -6.01 16.30 15.18
CA VAL A 114 -4.66 16.67 14.74
C VAL A 114 -3.77 15.44 14.71
N ALA A 115 -2.96 15.29 13.67
CA ALA A 115 -1.93 14.26 13.55
C ALA A 115 -0.71 14.88 12.87
N GLY A 116 0.36 15.12 13.62
CA GLY A 116 1.51 15.89 13.14
C GLY A 116 1.10 17.27 12.60
N GLY A 117 1.52 17.58 11.38
CA GLY A 117 1.15 18.81 10.67
C GLY A 117 -0.24 18.78 10.01
N TRP A 118 -0.91 17.63 9.96
CA TRP A 118 -2.27 17.51 9.40
C TRP A 118 -3.32 17.71 10.49
N TRP A 119 -4.44 18.35 10.13
CA TRP A 119 -5.56 18.55 11.05
C TRP A 119 -6.88 18.73 10.31
N SER A 120 -7.98 18.48 11.02
CA SER A 120 -9.33 18.78 10.56
C SER A 120 -10.16 19.36 11.71
N ASP A 121 -10.90 20.43 11.43
CA ASP A 121 -11.95 20.93 12.31
C ASP A 121 -13.25 20.17 12.06
N SER A 122 -13.96 19.87 13.14
CA SER A 122 -15.29 19.24 13.07
C SER A 122 -15.39 17.90 12.30
N PRO A 123 -14.38 16.99 12.26
CA PRO A 123 -14.49 15.76 11.49
C PRO A 123 -15.51 14.80 12.10
N LEU A 124 -16.21 14.06 11.24
CA LEU A 124 -17.10 12.99 11.64
C LEU A 124 -16.33 11.68 11.61
N VAL A 125 -16.14 11.04 12.78
CA VAL A 125 -15.46 9.74 12.89
C VAL A 125 -16.46 8.66 13.30
N HIS A 126 -16.19 7.44 12.87
CA HIS A 126 -17.04 6.30 13.17
C HIS A 126 -16.61 5.61 14.47
N VAL A 127 -17.56 5.09 15.24
CA VAL A 127 -17.26 4.35 16.48
C VAL A 127 -17.50 2.87 16.23
N VAL A 128 -16.49 2.03 16.48
CA VAL A 128 -16.60 0.58 16.28
C VAL A 128 -16.49 -0.19 17.60
N GLN A 129 -17.25 -1.27 17.69
CA GLN A 129 -17.15 -2.29 18.76
C GLN A 129 -15.97 -3.22 18.48
N ASN A 130 -14.79 -2.63 18.27
CA ASN A 130 -13.55 -3.39 18.24
C ASN A 130 -12.76 -3.06 19.51
N GLU A 131 -12.26 -4.10 20.16
CA GLU A 131 -11.47 -4.01 21.39
C GLU A 131 -9.97 -4.12 21.13
N ASN A 132 -9.53 -4.29 19.87
CA ASN A 132 -8.12 -4.49 19.57
C ASN A 132 -7.69 -3.94 18.20
N PHE A 133 -7.30 -2.66 18.16
CA PHE A 133 -6.51 -2.09 17.05
C PHE A 133 -5.00 -2.34 17.20
N GLY A 134 -4.60 -3.02 18.27
CA GLY A 134 -3.23 -3.08 18.77
C GLY A 134 -3.15 -2.53 20.20
N PRO A 135 -2.12 -2.89 20.97
CA PRO A 135 -1.95 -2.41 22.34
C PRO A 135 -1.85 -0.89 22.39
N ASP A 136 -2.67 -0.28 23.25
CA ASP A 136 -2.76 1.16 23.47
C ASP A 136 -3.06 1.97 22.18
N VAL A 137 -3.86 1.42 21.24
CA VAL A 137 -4.29 2.12 20.03
C VAL A 137 -5.80 2.33 20.07
N GLU A 138 -6.22 3.60 20.03
CA GLU A 138 -7.65 3.94 20.16
C GLU A 138 -8.33 4.25 18.83
N MET A 139 -7.57 4.61 17.80
CA MET A 139 -8.08 5.11 16.53
C MET A 139 -7.39 4.44 15.33
N ILE A 140 -8.09 4.38 14.21
CA ILE A 140 -7.53 4.09 12.89
C ILE A 140 -7.76 5.33 12.03
N LEU A 141 -6.71 5.84 11.40
CA LEU A 141 -6.78 6.88 10.37
C LEU A 141 -6.90 6.21 9.01
N GLY A 142 -7.88 6.62 8.20
CA GLY A 142 -8.25 5.96 6.94
C GLY A 142 -8.09 6.83 5.68
N GLN A 143 -8.59 6.32 4.56
CA GLN A 143 -8.59 6.95 3.24
C GLN A 143 -9.41 8.24 3.17
N ASP A 144 -10.37 8.44 4.07
CA ASP A 144 -11.01 9.74 4.27
C ASP A 144 -10.02 10.86 4.60
N ILE A 145 -8.82 10.52 5.10
CA ILE A 145 -7.69 11.43 5.27
C ILE A 145 -6.70 11.32 4.10
N PHE A 146 -6.25 10.11 3.77
CA PHE A 146 -5.11 9.91 2.86
C PHE A 146 -5.43 10.19 1.39
N ALA A 147 -6.65 9.93 0.95
CA ALA A 147 -7.04 10.09 -0.45
C ALA A 147 -7.30 11.55 -0.86
N GLN A 148 -7.15 12.51 0.07
CA GLN A 148 -7.34 13.94 -0.20
C GLN A 148 -6.15 14.58 -0.92
N TYR A 149 -4.97 13.96 -0.85
CA TYR A 149 -3.70 14.48 -1.36
C TYR A 149 -2.92 13.37 -2.06
N ASP A 150 -1.83 13.74 -2.73
CA ASP A 150 -0.77 12.76 -2.97
C ASP A 150 -0.05 12.50 -1.64
N ILE A 151 0.28 11.24 -1.38
CA ILE A 151 0.92 10.84 -0.12
C ILE A 151 2.25 10.14 -0.38
N GLU A 152 3.20 10.38 0.50
CA GLU A 152 4.44 9.63 0.57
C GLU A 152 4.48 8.84 1.88
N LEU A 153 4.59 7.52 1.78
CA LEU A 153 4.86 6.62 2.89
C LEU A 153 6.38 6.39 2.97
N ASP A 154 7.01 6.98 3.98
CA ASP A 154 8.44 6.91 4.23
C ASP A 154 8.70 6.44 5.66
N PHE A 155 8.21 5.23 5.95
CA PHE A 155 8.28 4.64 7.29
C PHE A 155 9.73 4.39 7.73
N ALA A 156 10.66 4.16 6.79
CA ALA A 156 12.08 4.04 7.06
C ALA A 156 12.67 5.33 7.70
N ASN A 157 12.12 6.49 7.33
CA ASN A 157 12.46 7.78 7.94
C ASN A 157 11.38 8.30 8.91
N GLY A 158 10.44 7.44 9.31
CA GLY A 158 9.42 7.74 10.32
C GLY A 158 8.43 8.83 9.91
N ALA A 159 8.07 8.92 8.62
CA ALA A 159 7.20 9.99 8.14
C ALA A 159 6.14 9.51 7.13
N VAL A 160 4.99 10.19 7.17
CA VAL A 160 4.05 10.27 6.05
C VAL A 160 3.89 11.72 5.66
N ARG A 161 4.05 12.02 4.37
CA ARG A 161 4.01 13.39 3.85
C ARG A 161 2.86 13.55 2.87
N PHE A 162 2.20 14.69 2.93
CA PHE A 162 1.09 15.02 2.06
C PHE A 162 1.55 16.11 1.09
N PHE A 163 1.17 15.97 -0.18
CA PHE A 163 1.59 16.86 -1.24
C PHE A 163 0.41 17.32 -2.10
N GLU A 164 0.52 18.56 -2.56
CA GLU A 164 -0.31 19.14 -3.62
C GLU A 164 0.61 19.48 -4.81
N PRO A 165 0.79 18.55 -5.76
CA PRO A 165 1.63 18.80 -6.93
C PRO A 165 0.99 19.86 -7.84
N LYS A 166 1.83 20.74 -8.41
CA LYS A 166 1.42 21.74 -9.40
C LYS A 166 2.35 21.67 -10.60
N GLY A 167 1.77 21.52 -11.80
CA GLY A 167 2.53 21.44 -13.05
C GLY A 167 3.39 20.17 -13.18
N CYS A 168 2.94 19.06 -12.59
CA CYS A 168 3.70 17.80 -12.57
C CYS A 168 3.13 16.73 -13.51
N ASP A 169 2.25 17.08 -14.44
CA ASP A 169 1.68 16.12 -15.38
C ASP A 169 2.78 15.45 -16.20
N GLY A 170 2.79 14.11 -16.23
CA GLY A 170 3.80 13.34 -16.96
C GLY A 170 5.20 13.32 -16.34
N VAL A 171 5.41 14.01 -15.21
CA VAL A 171 6.69 14.01 -14.47
C VAL A 171 6.66 12.92 -13.40
N PRO A 172 7.65 12.00 -13.38
CA PRO A 172 7.77 11.02 -12.30
C PRO A 172 7.96 11.68 -10.94
N LEU A 173 7.18 11.25 -9.94
CA LEU A 173 7.18 11.86 -8.61
C LEU A 173 8.06 11.13 -7.58
N ALA A 174 8.86 10.16 -8.01
CA ALA A 174 9.94 9.57 -7.22
C ALA A 174 11.13 10.54 -7.04
N TYR A 175 10.88 11.76 -6.57
CA TYR A 175 11.86 12.87 -6.53
C TYR A 175 13.12 12.57 -5.71
N TRP A 176 13.11 11.53 -4.87
CA TRP A 176 14.23 11.12 -4.03
C TRP A 176 15.20 10.15 -4.72
N ALA A 177 14.87 9.62 -5.89
CA ALA A 177 15.65 8.57 -6.55
C ALA A 177 15.73 8.77 -8.08
N GLN A 178 16.81 8.26 -8.67
CA GLN A 178 16.97 8.18 -10.13
C GLN A 178 16.36 6.88 -10.68
N ASP A 179 16.53 5.78 -9.94
CA ASP A 179 15.96 4.47 -10.24
C ASP A 179 14.79 4.18 -9.30
N TYR A 180 13.63 3.88 -9.85
CA TYR A 180 12.41 3.57 -9.11
C TYR A 180 11.55 2.58 -9.89
N ALA A 181 10.68 1.88 -9.19
CA ALA A 181 9.61 1.09 -9.80
C ALA A 181 8.31 1.93 -9.86
N GLU A 182 7.51 1.71 -10.88
CA GLU A 182 6.19 2.32 -11.04
C GLU A 182 5.10 1.25 -11.12
N ALA A 183 3.92 1.55 -10.58
CA ALA A 183 2.71 0.78 -10.81
C ALA A 183 1.52 1.72 -11.07
N ALA A 184 0.66 1.37 -12.03
CA ALA A 184 -0.58 2.10 -12.25
C ALA A 184 -1.58 1.82 -11.12
N LEU A 185 -2.20 2.88 -10.60
CA LEU A 185 -3.36 2.74 -9.71
C LEU A 185 -4.56 2.27 -10.50
N ARG A 186 -5.39 1.47 -9.85
CA ARG A 186 -6.69 1.10 -10.39
C ARG A 186 -7.54 2.36 -10.59
N PRO A 187 -8.09 2.60 -11.79
CA PRO A 187 -8.98 3.74 -12.00
C PRO A 187 -10.20 3.66 -11.07
N THR A 188 -10.38 4.68 -10.24
CA THR A 188 -11.55 4.80 -9.37
C THR A 188 -12.74 5.33 -10.17
N LEU A 189 -13.92 4.71 -10.03
CA LEU A 189 -15.15 5.27 -10.58
C LEU A 189 -15.50 6.58 -9.85
N PRO A 190 -16.25 7.54 -10.44
CA PRO A 190 -16.53 8.85 -9.85
C PRO A 190 -17.20 8.86 -8.45
N LEU A 191 -17.77 7.73 -8.02
CA LEU A 191 -18.38 7.51 -6.70
C LEU A 191 -17.70 6.35 -5.92
N GLY A 192 -16.55 5.88 -6.40
CA GLY A 192 -15.83 4.75 -5.83
C GLY A 192 -14.92 5.14 -4.67
N HIS A 193 -14.67 4.18 -3.79
CA HIS A 193 -13.66 4.25 -2.75
C HIS A 193 -12.28 4.50 -3.37
N ARG A 194 -11.51 5.44 -2.79
CA ARG A 194 -10.17 5.80 -3.28
C ARG A 194 -9.09 4.88 -2.69
N ASP A 195 -9.33 3.59 -2.84
CA ASP A 195 -8.41 2.56 -2.39
C ASP A 195 -7.13 2.60 -3.21
N ILE A 196 -6.00 2.36 -2.55
CA ILE A 196 -4.70 2.30 -3.21
C ILE A 196 -4.51 0.88 -3.75
N GLN A 197 -5.02 0.64 -4.96
CA GLN A 197 -5.00 -0.68 -5.59
C GLN A 197 -4.04 -0.70 -6.78
N VAL A 198 -3.13 -1.67 -6.80
CA VAL A 198 -2.16 -1.88 -7.88
C VAL A 198 -2.28 -3.29 -8.45
N ARG A 199 -1.91 -3.44 -9.72
CA ARG A 199 -1.83 -4.77 -10.35
C ARG A 199 -0.61 -5.50 -9.81
N VAL A 200 -0.80 -6.77 -9.43
CA VAL A 200 0.29 -7.66 -9.04
C VAL A 200 0.18 -8.99 -9.77
N SER A 201 1.31 -9.69 -9.91
CA SER A 201 1.37 -11.06 -10.42
C SER A 201 1.96 -12.00 -9.37
N LEU A 202 1.27 -13.10 -9.10
CA LEU A 202 1.69 -14.17 -8.18
C LEU A 202 1.90 -15.45 -9.00
N ASN A 203 3.13 -15.94 -9.13
CA ASN A 203 3.45 -17.07 -10.01
C ASN A 203 2.81 -16.94 -11.42
N ASP A 204 2.98 -15.79 -12.06
CA ASP A 204 2.40 -15.46 -13.38
C ASP A 204 0.85 -15.34 -13.41
N ARG A 205 0.19 -15.30 -12.24
CA ARG A 205 -1.24 -15.01 -12.13
C ARG A 205 -1.50 -13.59 -11.68
N GLU A 206 -2.15 -12.82 -12.55
CA GLU A 206 -2.51 -11.44 -12.25
C GLU A 206 -3.70 -11.32 -11.29
N THR A 207 -3.60 -10.40 -10.34
CA THR A 207 -4.69 -10.00 -9.44
C THR A 207 -4.52 -8.55 -9.01
N TRP A 208 -5.52 -7.98 -8.32
CA TRP A 208 -5.38 -6.68 -7.67
C TRP A 208 -4.83 -6.86 -6.26
N ALA A 209 -3.85 -6.04 -5.89
CA ALA A 209 -3.42 -5.88 -4.51
C ALA A 209 -3.93 -4.55 -3.95
N LEU A 210 -4.41 -4.56 -2.72
CA LEU A 210 -4.67 -3.35 -1.93
C LEU A 210 -3.43 -3.03 -1.10
N LEU A 211 -2.92 -1.80 -1.17
CA LEU A 211 -1.96 -1.30 -0.19
C LEU A 211 -2.72 -1.01 1.10
N ASP A 212 -2.52 -1.88 2.08
CA ASP A 212 -3.26 -1.92 3.34
C ASP A 212 -2.25 -2.00 4.49
N THR A 213 -1.88 -0.84 5.00
CA THR A 213 -0.96 -0.71 6.14
C THR A 213 -1.56 -1.17 7.48
N GLY A 214 -2.85 -1.48 7.52
CA GLY A 214 -3.51 -2.14 8.65
C GLY A 214 -3.15 -3.62 8.78
N PHE A 215 -2.74 -4.27 7.68
CA PHE A 215 -2.11 -5.59 7.73
C PHE A 215 -0.65 -5.47 8.18
N THR A 216 -0.32 -6.10 9.32
CA THR A 216 1.08 -6.17 9.80
C THR A 216 2.02 -6.91 8.83
N HIS A 217 1.47 -7.82 8.03
CA HIS A 217 2.19 -8.62 7.05
C HIS A 217 1.39 -8.73 5.76
N SER A 218 2.08 -8.61 4.64
CA SER A 218 1.49 -8.81 3.32
C SER A 218 0.88 -10.21 3.22
N SER A 219 -0.36 -10.26 2.74
CA SER A 219 -1.20 -11.45 2.83
C SER A 219 -1.95 -11.70 1.52
N VAL A 220 -2.05 -12.95 1.11
CA VAL A 220 -2.76 -13.39 -0.11
C VAL A 220 -4.05 -14.08 0.30
N LEU A 221 -5.14 -13.83 -0.42
CA LEU A 221 -6.37 -14.59 -0.22
C LEU A 221 -6.14 -16.07 -0.55
N LEU A 222 -6.67 -16.96 0.27
CA LEU A 222 -6.50 -18.42 0.11
C LEU A 222 -6.86 -18.88 -1.31
N ARG A 223 -7.98 -18.42 -1.86
CA ARG A 223 -8.37 -18.74 -3.23
C ARG A 223 -7.38 -18.19 -4.27
N THR A 224 -6.86 -16.99 -4.07
CA THR A 224 -5.86 -16.40 -4.97
C THR A 224 -4.55 -17.20 -4.95
N ALA A 225 -4.15 -17.69 -3.77
CA ALA A 225 -3.02 -18.61 -3.65
C ALA A 225 -3.27 -19.91 -4.45
N HIS A 226 -4.46 -20.51 -4.36
CA HIS A 226 -4.83 -21.69 -5.14
C HIS A 226 -4.75 -21.44 -6.65
N LEU A 227 -5.22 -20.28 -7.13
CA LEU A 227 -5.14 -19.93 -8.55
C LEU A 227 -3.67 -19.81 -9.05
N ALA A 228 -2.76 -19.47 -8.14
CA ALA A 228 -1.31 -19.41 -8.33
C ALA A 228 -0.59 -20.72 -8.01
N ASP A 229 -1.32 -21.85 -7.88
CA ASP A 229 -0.80 -23.20 -7.59
C ASP A 229 -0.10 -23.32 -6.23
N VAL A 230 -0.52 -22.50 -5.25
CA VAL A 230 -0.02 -22.52 -3.88
C VAL A 230 -1.16 -22.95 -2.95
N HIS A 231 -0.98 -24.09 -2.30
CA HIS A 231 -1.99 -24.71 -1.44
C HIS A 231 -1.54 -24.79 0.02
N GLU A 232 -2.48 -24.64 0.94
CA GLU A 232 -2.26 -24.61 2.39
C GLU A 232 -1.79 -25.93 3.00
N ASP A 233 -1.99 -27.03 2.28
CA ASP A 233 -1.52 -28.39 2.60
C ASP A 233 -0.24 -28.77 1.84
N GLY A 234 0.38 -27.80 1.14
CA GLY A 234 1.63 -27.98 0.43
C GLY A 234 2.81 -28.32 1.36
N PRO A 235 3.86 -28.99 0.83
CA PRO A 235 4.94 -29.55 1.63
C PRO A 235 5.77 -28.50 2.39
N ASP A 236 5.90 -27.29 1.85
CA ASP A 236 6.68 -26.19 2.43
C ASP A 236 5.81 -25.13 3.14
N VAL A 237 4.53 -25.43 3.38
CA VAL A 237 3.60 -24.53 4.04
C VAL A 237 3.60 -24.75 5.55
N THR A 238 3.74 -23.67 6.31
CA THR A 238 3.68 -23.70 7.78
C THR A 238 2.46 -22.94 8.28
N LYS A 239 1.94 -23.32 9.45
CA LYS A 239 0.85 -22.57 10.10
C LYS A 239 1.30 -21.15 10.46
N GLY A 240 0.51 -20.15 10.09
CA GLY A 240 0.72 -18.76 10.46
C GLY A 240 0.00 -18.38 11.77
N SER A 241 0.16 -17.13 12.20
CA SER A 241 -0.61 -16.58 13.32
C SER A 241 -2.06 -16.34 12.90
N GLU A 242 -3.02 -16.60 13.80
CA GLU A 242 -4.41 -16.23 13.54
C GLU A 242 -4.50 -14.73 13.21
N PHE A 243 -5.24 -14.40 12.15
CA PHE A 243 -5.51 -13.03 11.77
C PHE A 243 -6.71 -12.48 12.55
N HIS A 244 -6.58 -11.23 12.99
CA HIS A 244 -7.58 -10.47 13.72
C HIS A 244 -7.90 -9.19 12.93
N GLY A 245 -9.12 -9.07 12.44
CA GLY A 245 -9.61 -7.86 11.79
C GLY A 245 -10.41 -6.97 12.76
N ILE A 246 -11.17 -6.03 12.21
CA ILE A 246 -12.06 -5.14 12.98
C ILE A 246 -13.21 -5.91 13.64
N GLY A 247 -13.70 -6.98 13.02
CA GLY A 247 -14.77 -7.79 13.57
C GLY A 247 -14.27 -8.94 14.46
N LYS A 248 -15.23 -9.66 15.06
CA LYS A 248 -14.94 -10.69 16.08
C LYS A 248 -14.40 -12.00 15.52
N LYS A 249 -14.50 -12.23 14.21
CA LYS A 249 -14.08 -13.49 13.57
C LYS A 249 -12.55 -13.56 13.54
N ARG A 250 -12.01 -14.69 14.00
CA ARG A 250 -10.61 -15.06 13.81
C ARG A 250 -10.46 -15.89 12.56
N THR A 251 -9.43 -15.61 11.78
CA THR A 251 -9.13 -16.32 10.54
C THR A 251 -7.81 -17.09 10.68
N PRO A 252 -7.81 -18.42 10.49
CA PRO A 252 -6.58 -19.18 10.35
C PRO A 252 -5.74 -18.66 9.16
N THR A 253 -4.43 -18.65 9.32
CA THR A 253 -3.51 -18.30 8.24
C THR A 253 -2.42 -19.36 8.09
N TRP A 254 -1.79 -19.33 6.93
CA TRP A 254 -0.66 -20.16 6.55
C TRP A 254 0.46 -19.27 6.02
N ILE A 255 1.69 -19.75 6.07
CA ILE A 255 2.85 -19.11 5.46
C ILE A 255 3.30 -20.02 4.33
N ALA A 256 3.19 -19.55 3.10
CA ALA A 256 3.51 -20.30 1.90
C ALA A 256 4.54 -19.58 1.03
N THR A 257 5.25 -20.33 0.19
CA THR A 257 6.27 -19.81 -0.71
C THR A 257 5.70 -19.63 -2.11
N PHE A 258 5.84 -18.42 -2.64
CA PHE A 258 5.54 -18.07 -4.02
C PHE A 258 6.86 -18.02 -4.81
N GLY A 259 6.90 -18.62 -5.98
CA GLY A 259 8.06 -18.59 -6.87
C GLY A 259 8.40 -17.16 -7.31
N SER A 260 7.39 -16.33 -7.57
CA SER A 260 7.58 -14.90 -7.78
C SER A 260 6.35 -14.05 -7.44
N VAL A 261 6.63 -12.81 -7.06
CA VAL A 261 5.66 -11.73 -6.86
C VAL A 261 6.15 -10.53 -7.68
N ALA A 262 5.35 -10.05 -8.63
CA ALA A 262 5.63 -8.82 -9.37
C ALA A 262 4.62 -7.73 -8.98
N ILE A 263 5.10 -6.51 -8.75
CA ILE A 263 4.32 -5.33 -8.40
C ILE A 263 4.84 -4.22 -9.32
N GLY A 264 4.05 -3.85 -10.33
CA GLY A 264 4.53 -2.93 -11.36
C GLY A 264 5.85 -3.42 -11.97
N ASP A 265 6.88 -2.59 -11.90
CA ASP A 265 8.22 -2.91 -12.42
C ASP A 265 9.11 -3.73 -11.45
N GLU A 266 8.72 -3.90 -10.19
CA GLU A 266 9.48 -4.70 -9.23
C GLU A 266 9.07 -6.18 -9.29
N THR A 267 10.04 -7.09 -9.41
CA THR A 267 9.81 -8.53 -9.28
C THR A 267 10.70 -9.11 -8.19
N VAL A 268 10.06 -9.77 -7.23
CA VAL A 268 10.70 -10.48 -6.12
C VAL A 268 10.49 -11.98 -6.31
N ARG A 269 11.55 -12.78 -6.15
CA ARG A 269 11.49 -14.24 -6.32
C ARG A 269 11.59 -14.97 -4.97
N HIS A 270 11.06 -16.18 -4.91
CA HIS A 270 11.10 -17.04 -3.72
C HIS A 270 10.59 -16.33 -2.46
N VAL A 271 9.37 -15.79 -2.56
CA VAL A 271 8.76 -14.94 -1.53
C VAL A 271 7.93 -15.79 -0.60
N ARG A 272 8.10 -15.62 0.71
CA ARG A 272 7.18 -16.19 1.71
C ARG A 272 6.10 -15.16 2.03
N LEU A 273 4.83 -15.54 1.95
CA LEU A 273 3.68 -14.67 2.25
C LEU A 273 2.70 -15.36 3.19
N ASN A 274 1.96 -14.56 3.95
CA ASN A 274 0.78 -15.05 4.64
C ASN A 274 -0.31 -15.38 3.62
N VAL A 275 -1.07 -16.42 3.89
CA VAL A 275 -2.23 -16.87 3.09
C VAL A 275 -3.39 -17.08 4.05
N GLY A 276 -4.60 -16.63 3.71
CA GLY A 276 -5.76 -16.81 4.55
C GLY A 276 -7.08 -16.41 3.89
N ASP A 277 -8.20 -16.79 4.51
CA ASP A 277 -9.54 -16.38 4.08
C ASP A 277 -10.06 -15.22 4.93
N PHE A 278 -9.72 -13.99 4.51
CA PHE A 278 -10.06 -12.76 5.21
C PHE A 278 -11.50 -12.28 4.92
N GLY A 279 -12.26 -12.97 4.05
CA GLY A 279 -13.72 -12.90 4.00
C GLY A 279 -14.39 -11.54 3.79
N LEU A 280 -13.87 -10.66 2.91
CA LEU A 280 -14.40 -9.29 2.85
C LEU A 280 -14.59 -8.59 1.49
N PHE A 281 -14.14 -9.16 0.38
CA PHE A 281 -14.13 -8.42 -0.90
C PHE A 281 -14.87 -9.17 -2.00
N GLY A 282 -16.16 -9.42 -1.75
CA GLY A 282 -17.09 -9.98 -2.74
C GLY A 282 -16.73 -11.38 -3.23
N GLU A 283 -17.54 -11.90 -4.16
CA GLU A 283 -17.25 -13.17 -4.79
C GLU A 283 -15.99 -13.07 -5.66
N PRO A 284 -14.99 -13.94 -5.46
CA PRO A 284 -13.68 -13.86 -6.11
C PRO A 284 -13.69 -14.15 -7.62
N ASP A 285 -14.80 -14.65 -8.16
CA ASP A 285 -14.98 -14.87 -9.60
C ASP A 285 -15.31 -13.56 -10.34
N ARG A 286 -15.43 -12.44 -9.61
CA ARG A 286 -15.49 -11.11 -10.21
C ARG A 286 -14.08 -10.68 -10.59
N VAL A 287 -13.91 -10.27 -11.86
CA VAL A 287 -12.71 -9.68 -12.51
C VAL A 287 -12.04 -8.51 -11.72
N ASN A 288 -12.66 -8.11 -10.62
CA ASN A 288 -12.43 -6.90 -9.86
C ASN A 288 -12.08 -7.15 -8.38
N ALA A 289 -11.97 -8.41 -7.93
CA ALA A 289 -11.67 -8.74 -6.54
C ALA A 289 -10.21 -8.47 -6.18
N ILE A 290 -9.98 -8.07 -4.91
CA ILE A 290 -8.64 -7.98 -4.31
C ILE A 290 -8.17 -9.39 -4.00
N GLY A 291 -6.99 -9.78 -4.51
CA GLY A 291 -6.39 -11.08 -4.23
C GLY A 291 -5.23 -11.02 -3.23
N MET A 292 -4.70 -9.83 -2.96
CA MET A 292 -3.55 -9.62 -2.09
C MET A 292 -3.67 -8.30 -1.31
N PHE A 293 -3.12 -8.28 -0.11
CA PHE A 293 -2.88 -7.10 0.70
C PHE A 293 -1.38 -6.87 0.78
N LEU A 294 -0.91 -5.70 0.33
CA LEU A 294 0.46 -5.23 0.56
C LEU A 294 0.47 -4.54 1.93
N GLY A 295 1.06 -5.22 2.91
CA GLY A 295 1.02 -4.84 4.32
C GLY A 295 2.05 -3.80 4.72
N ALA A 296 2.09 -3.52 6.02
CA ALA A 296 3.09 -2.68 6.65
C ALA A 296 4.54 -3.21 6.49
N ASP A 297 4.74 -4.51 6.26
CA ASP A 297 6.05 -5.07 5.93
C ASP A 297 6.57 -4.62 4.56
N PHE A 298 5.69 -4.54 3.57
CA PHE A 298 6.01 -3.92 2.28
C PHE A 298 6.22 -2.41 2.45
N ALA A 299 5.29 -1.71 3.13
CA ALA A 299 5.37 -0.26 3.30
C ALA A 299 6.57 0.20 4.15
N LYS A 300 7.08 -0.61 5.09
CA LYS A 300 8.28 -0.26 5.86
C LYS A 300 9.59 -0.52 5.13
N THR A 301 9.57 -1.37 4.11
CA THR A 301 10.74 -1.73 3.29
C THR A 301 10.80 -0.96 1.98
N HIS A 302 9.79 -0.13 1.71
CA HIS A 302 9.71 0.73 0.55
C HIS A 302 9.48 2.17 0.96
N ARG A 303 10.08 3.10 0.22
CA ARG A 303 9.62 4.48 0.19
C ARG A 303 8.65 4.59 -0.97
N ILE A 304 7.40 4.93 -0.67
CA ILE A 304 6.27 4.84 -1.61
C ILE A 304 5.65 6.22 -1.78
N TYR A 305 5.50 6.69 -3.01
CA TYR A 305 4.71 7.87 -3.34
C TYR A 305 3.47 7.46 -4.12
N VAL A 306 2.31 7.69 -3.52
CA VAL A 306 1.00 7.45 -4.11
C VAL A 306 0.55 8.76 -4.75
N ALA A 307 0.74 8.85 -6.06
CA ALA A 307 0.36 9.98 -6.88
C ALA A 307 -1.12 9.86 -7.28
N ASN A 308 -2.02 10.16 -6.35
CA ASN A 308 -3.46 10.21 -6.60
C ASN A 308 -3.80 11.16 -7.76
N SER A 309 -3.03 12.25 -7.89
CA SER A 309 -3.10 13.21 -9.00
C SER A 309 -2.79 12.62 -10.38
N GLN A 310 -1.97 11.58 -10.45
CA GLN A 310 -1.52 10.95 -11.71
C GLN A 310 -2.07 9.54 -11.93
N GLY A 311 -2.74 8.95 -10.93
CA GLY A 311 -3.20 7.55 -10.98
C GLY A 311 -2.05 6.55 -10.97
N LYS A 312 -0.98 6.82 -10.21
CA LYS A 312 0.24 6.00 -10.17
C LYS A 312 0.80 5.85 -8.75
N VAL A 313 1.59 4.82 -8.55
CA VAL A 313 2.46 4.64 -7.39
C VAL A 313 3.89 4.56 -7.88
N TYR A 314 4.77 5.34 -7.26
CA TYR A 314 6.22 5.26 -7.45
C TYR A 314 6.87 4.75 -6.18
N PHE A 315 7.83 3.85 -6.27
CA PHE A 315 8.44 3.30 -5.08
C PHE A 315 9.87 2.81 -5.30
N THR A 316 10.65 2.82 -4.22
CA THR A 316 12.00 2.27 -4.18
C THR A 316 12.13 1.33 -2.99
N ASN A 317 12.79 0.21 -3.19
CA ASN A 317 13.20 -0.67 -2.10
C ASN A 317 14.27 0.01 -1.25
N VAL A 318 14.00 0.19 0.04
CA VAL A 318 14.91 0.82 1.02
C VAL A 318 15.28 -0.14 2.16
N GLY A 319 14.81 -1.40 2.12
CA GLY A 319 15.02 -2.35 3.21
C GLY A 319 14.78 -3.80 2.82
N ARG A 320 15.37 -4.73 3.59
CA ARG A 320 15.20 -6.17 3.42
C ARG A 320 15.05 -6.88 4.78
N PRO A 321 14.40 -8.05 4.83
CA PRO A 321 13.62 -8.66 3.75
C PRO A 321 12.33 -7.88 3.47
N ILE A 322 11.89 -7.82 2.20
CA ILE A 322 10.67 -7.07 1.78
C ILE A 322 9.43 -7.60 2.49
N PHE A 323 9.25 -8.91 2.43
CA PHE A 323 8.15 -9.63 3.05
C PHE A 323 8.68 -10.44 4.22
N ALA A 324 8.02 -10.35 5.37
CA ALA A 324 8.49 -10.95 6.61
C ALA A 324 7.34 -11.63 7.37
N PRO A 325 6.71 -12.68 6.81
CA PRO A 325 5.58 -13.33 7.47
C PRO A 325 6.00 -14.02 8.77
N GLY A 326 5.15 -13.93 9.80
CA GLY A 326 5.28 -14.75 11.02
C GLY A 326 6.43 -14.39 11.97
N GLN A 327 7.14 -13.28 11.76
CA GLN A 327 8.01 -12.71 12.77
C GLN A 327 7.15 -11.83 13.68
N ARG A 328 6.63 -12.37 14.80
CA ARG A 328 6.46 -11.50 15.97
C ARG A 328 7.86 -11.01 16.28
N GLU A 329 8.11 -9.71 16.15
CA GLU A 329 9.27 -9.12 16.82
C GLU A 329 9.23 -9.64 18.24
N ALA A 330 10.21 -10.47 18.61
CA ALA A 330 10.41 -10.86 19.99
C ALA A 330 10.38 -9.56 20.79
N ASP A 331 9.52 -9.49 21.81
CA ASP A 331 9.37 -8.32 22.66
C ASP A 331 10.74 -7.71 22.88
N ALA A 332 10.97 -6.53 22.28
CA ALA A 332 12.20 -5.80 22.50
C ALA A 332 12.25 -5.61 24.01
N THR A 333 13.15 -6.37 24.65
CA THR A 333 13.36 -6.25 26.09
C THR A 333 13.67 -4.79 26.30
N PRO A 334 12.93 -4.06 27.16
CA PRO A 334 13.27 -2.68 27.46
C PRO A 334 14.75 -2.67 27.83
N ALA A 335 15.54 -1.83 27.15
CA ALA A 335 16.93 -1.64 27.49
C ALA A 335 16.99 -1.43 29.01
N SER A 336 17.54 -2.40 29.74
CA SER A 336 17.65 -2.29 31.18
C SER A 336 18.47 -1.05 31.46
N ASP A 337 17.92 -0.15 32.26
CA ASP A 337 18.56 1.08 32.69
C ASP A 337 20.03 0.82 33.03
N ALA A 338 20.92 1.46 32.26
CA ALA A 338 22.32 1.55 32.60
C ALA A 338 22.40 2.29 33.95
N LYS A 339 22.58 1.51 35.01
CA LYS A 339 22.87 2.01 36.35
C LYS A 339 24.16 2.83 36.26
N ALA A 340 24.02 4.15 36.36
CA ALA A 340 25.16 5.05 36.48
C ALA A 340 26.05 4.60 37.66
N PRO A 341 27.39 4.56 37.51
CA PRO A 341 28.26 4.24 38.62
C PRO A 341 28.14 5.34 39.67
N ALA A 342 27.87 4.93 40.90
CA ALA A 342 27.92 5.82 42.05
C ALA A 342 29.36 6.33 42.21
N ALA A 343 29.52 7.65 42.23
CA ALA A 343 30.74 8.28 42.66
C ALA A 343 30.95 7.99 44.15
N ASN A 344 32.11 7.44 44.49
CA ASN A 344 32.78 7.59 45.78
C ASN A 344 34.28 7.53 45.54
#